data_AF-A0A6I9HE49-F1
#
_entry.id   AF-A0A6I9HE49-F1
#
_cell.length_a   1.000
_cell.length_b   1.000
_cell.length_c   1.000
_cell.angle_alpha   90.00
_cell.angle_beta   90.00
_cell.angle_gamma   90.00
#
_symmetry.space_group_name_H-M   'P 1'
#
loop_
_entity.id
_entity.type
_entity.pdbx_description
1 polymer ?
#
loop_
_entity_poly.entity_id
_entity_poly.type
_entity_poly.pdbx_seq_one_letter_code
_entity_poly.pdbx_strand_id
1 'polypeptide(L)'
;MRDQIDLLAAVTVLGVLEQAYFAMQVIYARRKYKVSPPETTGHPEFERTFRAQANCSEYFPIFISLLWVAGIFFHQGVTAVCGLLYLYTRLRYFQGYAGAARGRLGPLYASAWLLWVLLGLALAGLLAHFLRPSSSTWMAALVWPLQLHGAW
;
A
#
# COMPACT_ATOMS: atom_id res chain seq x y z
N MET A 1 -17.62 -3.24 -12.05
CA MET A 1 -16.44 -3.79 -11.33
C MET A 1 -15.16 -3.05 -11.65
N ARG A 2 -14.78 -2.82 -12.93
CA ARG A 2 -13.52 -2.11 -13.26
C ARG A 2 -13.44 -0.71 -12.64
N ASP A 3 -14.50 0.08 -12.72
CA ASP A 3 -14.57 1.44 -12.16
C ASP A 3 -14.52 1.50 -10.62
N GLN A 4 -14.56 0.34 -9.95
CA GLN A 4 -14.47 0.25 -8.48
C GLN A 4 -13.05 -0.06 -8.01
N ILE A 5 -12.13 -0.40 -8.93
CA ILE A 5 -10.73 -0.76 -8.62
C ILE A 5 -9.71 -0.06 -9.52
N ASP A 6 -10.15 0.79 -10.44
CA ASP A 6 -9.32 1.48 -11.43
C ASP A 6 -8.29 2.40 -10.79
N LEU A 7 -8.68 3.16 -9.75
CA LEU A 7 -7.76 4.01 -9.00
C LEU A 7 -6.73 3.18 -8.22
N LEU A 8 -7.14 2.06 -7.64
CA LEU A 8 -6.23 1.16 -6.91
C LEU A 8 -5.22 0.51 -7.87
N ALA A 9 -5.69 0.08 -9.05
CA ALA A 9 -4.85 -0.47 -10.10
C ALA A 9 -3.84 0.56 -10.62
N ALA A 10 -4.27 1.81 -10.84
CA ALA A 10 -3.40 2.90 -11.25
C ALA A 10 -2.29 3.16 -10.22
N VAL A 11 -2.64 3.28 -8.94
CA VAL A 11 -1.67 3.45 -7.85
C VAL A 11 -0.74 2.25 -7.73
N THR A 12 -1.25 1.03 -7.94
CA THR A 12 -0.43 -0.19 -7.96
C THR A 12 0.62 -0.14 -9.07
N VAL A 13 0.24 0.21 -10.29
CA VAL A 13 1.17 0.35 -11.43
C VAL A 13 2.22 1.43 -11.16
N LEU A 14 1.82 2.58 -10.60
CA LEU A 14 2.76 3.63 -10.19
C LEU A 14 3.75 3.12 -9.14
N GLY A 15 3.30 2.33 -8.16
CA GLY A 15 4.17 1.70 -7.18
C GLY A 15 5.16 0.71 -7.79
N VAL A 16 4.74 -0.07 -8.78
CA VAL A 16 5.64 -0.97 -9.54
C VAL A 16 6.69 -0.17 -10.30
N LEU A 17 6.30 0.92 -10.97
CA LEU A 17 7.22 1.82 -11.68
C LEU A 17 8.24 2.45 -10.71
N GLU A 18 7.80 2.84 -9.50
CA GLU A 18 8.68 3.36 -8.47
C GLU A 18 9.71 2.30 -8.01
N GLN A 19 9.30 1.06 -7.75
CA GLN A 19 10.21 -0.02 -7.38
C GLN A 19 11.22 -0.32 -8.50
N ALA A 20 10.76 -0.30 -9.76
CA ALA A 20 11.64 -0.46 -10.93
C ALA A 20 12.66 0.68 -11.01
N TYR A 21 12.23 1.93 -10.74
CA TYR A 21 13.14 3.08 -10.65
C TYR A 21 14.20 2.86 -9.57
N PHE A 22 13.83 2.46 -8.35
CA PHE A 22 14.81 2.20 -7.28
C PHE A 22 15.80 1.09 -7.65
N ALA A 23 15.34 0.01 -8.28
CA ALA A 23 16.21 -1.06 -8.77
C ALA A 23 17.21 -0.54 -9.82
N MET A 24 16.76 0.30 -10.76
CA MET A 24 17.65 0.94 -11.74
C MET A 24 18.70 1.85 -11.08
N GLN A 25 18.34 2.58 -10.01
CA GLN A 25 19.30 3.40 -9.25
C GLN A 25 20.38 2.55 -8.57
N VAL A 26 20.03 1.37 -8.04
CA VAL A 26 21.00 0.42 -7.50
C VAL A 26 21.94 -0.09 -8.60
N ILE A 27 21.41 -0.45 -9.79
CA ILE A 27 22.23 -0.88 -10.94
C ILE A 27 23.21 0.22 -11.35
N TYR A 28 22.75 1.48 -11.40
CA TYR A 28 23.61 2.62 -11.69
C TYR A 28 24.70 2.79 -10.62
N ALA A 29 24.35 2.71 -9.34
CA ALA A 29 25.31 2.81 -8.24
C ALA A 29 26.37 1.70 -8.31
N ARG A 30 25.98 0.46 -8.63
CA ARG A 30 26.94 -0.65 -8.84
C ARG A 30 27.99 -0.31 -9.89
N ARG A 31 27.57 0.26 -11.02
CA ARG A 31 28.48 0.69 -12.09
C ARG A 31 29.37 1.86 -11.64
N LYS A 32 28.79 2.88 -11.00
CA LYS A 32 29.50 4.08 -10.54
C LYS A 32 30.59 3.76 -9.51
N TYR A 33 30.28 2.91 -8.53
CA TYR A 33 31.20 2.56 -7.44
C TYR A 33 31.91 1.21 -7.64
N LYS A 34 31.77 0.60 -8.82
CA LYS A 34 32.41 -0.68 -9.21
C LYS A 34 32.15 -1.83 -8.24
N VAL A 35 30.92 -1.94 -7.73
CA VAL A 35 30.50 -3.03 -6.83
C VAL A 35 29.79 -4.13 -7.62
N SER A 36 30.56 -5.12 -8.05
CA SER A 36 30.06 -6.28 -8.78
C SER A 36 29.26 -7.23 -7.87
N PRO A 37 28.14 -7.82 -8.35
CA PRO A 37 27.52 -8.95 -7.65
C PRO A 37 28.54 -10.09 -7.41
N PRO A 38 28.42 -10.86 -6.30
CA PRO A 38 27.33 -10.88 -5.32
C PRO A 38 27.43 -9.80 -4.22
N GLU A 39 28.44 -8.93 -4.28
CA GLU A 39 28.69 -7.96 -3.21
C GLU A 39 27.51 -7.01 -2.96
N THR A 40 27.24 -6.77 -1.68
CA THR A 40 26.22 -5.81 -1.20
C THR A 40 26.82 -4.75 -0.27
N THR A 41 28.13 -4.80 -0.06
CA THR A 41 28.94 -3.83 0.68
C THR A 41 29.98 -3.19 -0.23
N GLY A 42 30.47 -2.00 0.11
CA GLY A 42 31.46 -1.28 -0.69
C GLY A 42 31.47 0.21 -0.39
N HIS A 43 31.26 1.04 -1.43
CA HIS A 43 31.23 2.49 -1.24
C HIS A 43 30.02 2.92 -0.39
N PRO A 44 30.17 3.83 0.60
CA PRO A 44 29.06 4.22 1.48
C PRO A 44 27.80 4.73 0.77
N GLU A 45 27.95 5.42 -0.36
CA GLU A 45 26.80 5.86 -1.19
C GLU A 45 26.10 4.69 -1.90
N PHE A 46 26.86 3.67 -2.32
CA PHE A 46 26.29 2.44 -2.86
C PHE A 46 25.49 1.73 -1.78
N GLU A 47 26.06 1.53 -0.61
CA GLU A 47 25.39 0.84 0.49
C GLU A 47 24.09 1.54 0.90
N ARG A 48 24.10 2.87 1.01
CA ARG A 48 22.88 3.64 1.30
C ARG A 48 21.81 3.47 0.22
N THR A 49 22.19 3.55 -1.06
CA THR A 49 21.27 3.36 -2.19
C THR A 49 20.69 1.94 -2.20
N PHE A 50 21.53 0.93 -1.98
CA PHE A 50 21.13 -0.47 -1.89
C PHE A 50 20.18 -0.72 -0.72
N ARG A 51 20.50 -0.22 0.48
CA ARG A 51 19.65 -0.35 1.68
C ARG A 51 18.33 0.42 1.54
N ALA A 52 18.33 1.56 0.86
CA ALA A 52 17.12 2.33 0.58
C ALA A 52 16.16 1.54 -0.33
N GLN A 53 16.66 0.97 -1.43
CA GLN A 53 15.86 0.12 -2.32
C GLN A 53 15.35 -1.13 -1.60
N ALA A 54 16.22 -1.86 -0.88
CA ALA A 54 15.84 -3.07 -0.16
C ALA A 54 14.71 -2.80 0.84
N ASN A 55 14.80 -1.72 1.62
CA ASN A 55 13.74 -1.34 2.55
C ASN A 55 12.42 -0.99 1.83
N CYS A 56 12.48 -0.25 0.72
CA CYS A 56 11.27 0.02 -0.08
C CYS A 56 10.64 -1.27 -0.61
N SER A 57 11.44 -2.28 -0.98
CA SER A 57 10.94 -3.56 -1.49
C SER A 57 10.38 -4.45 -0.37
N GLU A 58 10.94 -4.45 0.83
CA GLU A 58 10.40 -5.17 2.00
C GLU A 58 9.00 -4.64 2.39
N TYR A 59 8.76 -3.33 2.29
CA TYR A 59 7.48 -2.72 2.62
C TYR A 59 6.46 -2.75 1.49
N PHE A 60 6.88 -3.00 0.24
CA PHE A 60 5.98 -2.94 -0.91
C PHE A 60 4.83 -3.95 -0.85
N PRO A 61 5.04 -5.24 -0.46
CA PRO A 61 3.94 -6.18 -0.27
C PRO A 61 2.94 -5.73 0.80
N ILE A 62 3.43 -5.19 1.92
CA ILE A 62 2.59 -4.66 3.00
C ILE A 62 1.72 -3.53 2.48
N PHE A 63 2.32 -2.58 1.76
CA PHE A 63 1.60 -1.46 1.14
C PHE A 63 0.50 -1.95 0.19
N ILE A 64 0.82 -2.85 -0.74
CA ILE A 64 -0.14 -3.36 -1.72
C ILE A 64 -1.29 -4.10 -1.02
N SER A 65 -1.01 -4.94 -0.04
CA SER A 65 -2.06 -5.63 0.72
C SER A 65 -3.02 -4.65 1.39
N LEU A 66 -2.49 -3.62 2.06
CA LEU A 66 -3.32 -2.62 2.74
C LEU A 66 -4.09 -1.73 1.76
N LEU A 67 -3.45 -1.32 0.65
CA LEU A 67 -4.09 -0.52 -0.41
C LEU A 67 -5.32 -1.25 -0.97
N TRP A 68 -5.20 -2.53 -1.28
CA TRP A 68 -6.30 -3.29 -1.87
C TRP A 68 -7.40 -3.57 -0.85
N VAL A 69 -7.07 -3.97 0.39
CA VAL A 69 -8.09 -4.23 1.42
C VAL A 69 -8.82 -2.94 1.80
N ALA A 70 -8.11 -1.84 2.06
CA ALA A 70 -8.74 -0.55 2.36
C ALA A 70 -9.59 -0.03 1.18
N GLY A 71 -9.10 -0.21 -0.05
CA GLY A 71 -9.80 0.29 -1.23
C GLY A 71 -11.10 -0.46 -1.51
N ILE A 72 -11.11 -1.78 -1.32
CA ILE A 72 -12.30 -2.64 -1.53
C ILE A 72 -13.30 -2.50 -0.36
N PHE A 73 -12.82 -2.55 0.89
CA PHE A 73 -13.71 -2.65 2.05
C PHE A 73 -14.08 -1.31 2.68
N PHE A 74 -13.32 -0.24 2.44
CA PHE A 74 -13.58 1.08 3.02
C PHE A 74 -14.01 2.09 1.95
N HIS A 75 -13.06 2.58 1.13
CA HIS A 75 -13.36 3.59 0.11
C HIS A 75 -12.22 3.70 -0.90
N GLN A 76 -12.49 3.46 -2.18
CA GLN A 76 -11.50 3.51 -3.26
C GLN A 76 -10.76 4.86 -3.33
N GLY A 77 -11.49 5.98 -3.44
CA GLY A 77 -10.90 7.31 -3.64
C GLY A 77 -9.94 7.76 -2.53
N VAL A 78 -10.38 7.72 -1.26
CA VAL A 78 -9.54 8.04 -0.10
C VAL A 78 -8.30 7.16 -0.06
N THR A 79 -8.46 5.84 -0.28
CA THR A 79 -7.35 4.89 -0.28
C THR A 79 -6.34 5.19 -1.39
N ALA A 80 -6.79 5.56 -2.59
CA ALA A 80 -5.92 5.94 -3.69
C ALA A 80 -5.10 7.20 -3.36
N VAL A 81 -5.71 8.23 -2.75
CA VAL A 81 -4.99 9.44 -2.31
C VAL A 81 -3.93 9.10 -1.25
N CYS A 82 -4.27 8.30 -0.24
CA CYS A 82 -3.31 7.82 0.74
C CYS A 82 -2.16 7.04 0.08
N GLY A 83 -2.48 6.21 -0.92
CA GLY A 83 -1.50 5.45 -1.70
C GLY A 83 -0.54 6.34 -2.50
N LEU A 84 -1.05 7.38 -3.18
CA LEU A 84 -0.21 8.35 -3.89
C LEU A 84 0.73 9.10 -2.95
N LEU A 85 0.22 9.53 -1.79
CA LEU A 85 1.03 10.17 -0.75
C LEU A 85 2.10 9.21 -0.22
N TYR A 86 1.76 7.92 -0.05
CA TYR A 86 2.69 6.91 0.41
C TYR A 86 3.86 6.75 -0.58
N LEU A 87 3.55 6.58 -1.87
CA LEU A 87 4.55 6.50 -2.93
C LEU A 87 5.41 7.77 -2.95
N TYR A 88 4.82 8.96 -2.92
CA TYR A 88 5.59 10.21 -2.83
C TYR A 88 6.57 10.22 -1.66
N THR A 89 6.13 9.84 -0.45
CA THR A 89 7.03 9.79 0.71
C THR A 89 8.10 8.71 0.59
N ARG A 90 7.84 7.60 -0.11
CA ARG A 90 8.83 6.55 -0.42
C ARG A 90 9.88 7.02 -1.42
N LEU A 91 9.50 7.76 -2.45
CA LEU A 91 10.45 8.44 -3.33
C LEU A 91 11.37 9.39 -2.55
N ARG A 92 10.80 10.20 -1.66
CA ARG A 92 11.57 11.12 -0.81
C ARG A 92 12.47 10.38 0.19
N TYR A 93 11.99 9.27 0.75
CA TYR A 93 12.79 8.39 1.60
C TYR A 93 14.01 7.85 0.86
N PHE A 94 13.79 7.33 -0.35
CA PHE A 94 14.86 6.77 -1.17
C PHE A 94 15.91 7.83 -1.52
N GLN A 95 15.49 8.97 -2.05
CA GLN A 95 16.38 10.08 -2.42
C GLN A 95 17.14 10.62 -1.20
N GLY A 96 16.44 10.81 -0.07
CA GLY A 96 17.03 11.30 1.16
C GLY A 96 18.07 10.34 1.71
N TYR A 97 17.78 9.04 1.73
CA TYR A 97 18.69 8.02 2.24
C TYR A 97 19.92 7.85 1.33
N ALA A 98 19.74 7.80 0.01
CA ALA A 98 20.85 7.72 -0.94
C ALA A 98 21.87 8.85 -0.73
N GLY A 99 21.39 10.09 -0.53
CA GLY A 99 22.24 11.23 -0.18
C GLY A 99 22.90 11.10 1.19
N ALA A 100 22.11 10.96 2.26
CA ALA A 100 22.60 10.88 3.62
C ALA A 100 21.71 10.02 4.53
N ALA A 101 22.31 9.25 5.44
CA ALA A 101 21.57 8.37 6.34
C ALA A 101 20.50 9.12 7.17
N ARG A 102 20.77 10.36 7.59
CA ARG A 102 19.82 11.20 8.34
C ARG A 102 18.67 11.72 7.47
N GLY A 103 18.90 11.90 6.17
CA GLY A 103 17.90 12.38 5.22
C GLY A 103 16.70 11.43 5.04
N ARG A 104 16.85 10.18 5.48
CA ARG A 104 15.78 9.17 5.41
C ARG A 104 14.67 9.36 6.45
N LEU A 105 14.95 10.00 7.59
CA LEU A 105 14.10 9.88 8.79
C LEU A 105 12.72 10.53 8.63
N GLY A 106 12.67 11.79 8.18
CA GLY A 106 11.39 12.51 8.00
C GLY A 106 10.45 11.78 7.03
N PRO A 107 10.89 11.47 5.79
CA PRO A 107 10.08 10.71 4.86
C PRO A 107 9.72 9.29 5.33
N LEU A 108 10.62 8.63 6.09
CA LEU A 108 10.33 7.32 6.68
C LEU A 108 9.14 7.41 7.63
N TYR A 109 9.14 8.37 8.57
CA TYR A 109 8.04 8.55 9.52
C TYR A 109 6.73 8.90 8.80
N ALA A 110 6.79 9.76 7.78
CA ALA A 110 5.62 10.07 6.97
C ALA A 110 5.04 8.84 6.25
N SER A 111 5.90 8.03 5.61
CA SER A 111 5.47 6.80 4.93
C SER A 111 4.91 5.75 5.92
N ALA A 112 5.50 5.65 7.12
CA ALA A 112 5.02 4.75 8.16
C ALA A 112 3.65 5.19 8.69
N TRP A 113 3.44 6.49 8.92
CA TRP A 113 2.14 7.02 9.33
C TRP A 113 1.06 6.74 8.29
N LEU A 114 1.35 6.91 6.99
CA LEU A 114 0.42 6.58 5.91
C LEU A 114 0.07 5.09 5.85
N LEU A 115 1.02 4.19 6.15
CA LEU A 115 0.72 2.76 6.28
C LEU A 115 -0.21 2.47 7.45
N TRP A 116 -0.01 3.11 8.61
CA TRP A 116 -0.92 2.98 9.75
C TRP A 116 -2.32 3.50 9.44
N VAL A 117 -2.43 4.60 8.68
CA VAL A 117 -3.72 5.10 8.18
C VAL A 117 -4.39 4.05 7.29
N LEU A 118 -3.69 3.52 6.29
CA LEU A 118 -4.23 2.48 5.40
C LEU A 118 -4.66 1.22 6.18
N LEU A 119 -3.90 0.81 7.19
CA LEU A 119 -4.28 -0.28 8.08
C LEU A 119 -5.56 0.03 8.85
N GLY A 120 -5.68 1.24 9.40
CA GLY A 120 -6.89 1.69 10.09
C GLY A 120 -8.13 1.66 9.18
N LEU A 121 -7.98 2.13 7.93
CA LEU A 121 -9.05 2.09 6.93
C LEU A 121 -9.45 0.65 6.58
N ALA A 122 -8.47 -0.22 6.35
CA ALA A 122 -8.70 -1.64 6.08
C ALA A 122 -9.45 -2.33 7.21
N LEU A 123 -9.01 -2.12 8.46
CA LEU A 123 -9.66 -2.68 9.65
C LEU A 123 -11.08 -2.13 9.83
N ALA A 124 -11.29 -0.82 9.67
CA ALA A 124 -12.61 -0.22 9.77
C ALA A 124 -13.58 -0.79 8.72
N GLY A 125 -13.13 -0.93 7.47
CA GLY A 125 -13.94 -1.53 6.39
C GLY A 125 -14.30 -2.99 6.67
N LEU A 126 -13.33 -3.79 7.11
CA LEU A 126 -13.56 -5.20 7.46
C LEU A 126 -14.51 -5.34 8.66
N LEU A 127 -14.32 -4.55 9.71
CA LEU A 127 -15.20 -4.56 10.89
C LEU A 127 -16.62 -4.16 10.50
N ALA A 128 -16.79 -3.11 9.69
CA ALA A 128 -18.11 -2.71 9.20
C ALA A 128 -18.77 -3.82 8.37
N HIS A 129 -18.01 -4.56 7.56
CA HIS A 129 -18.52 -5.68 6.79
C HIS A 129 -19.03 -6.83 7.68
N PHE A 130 -18.24 -7.25 8.68
CA PHE A 130 -18.59 -8.40 9.52
C PHE A 130 -19.55 -8.06 10.69
N LEU A 131 -19.56 -6.82 11.16
CA LEU A 131 -20.43 -6.39 12.26
C LEU A 131 -21.81 -5.91 11.79
N ARG A 132 -22.01 -5.64 10.50
CA ARG A 132 -23.32 -5.28 9.96
C ARG A 132 -24.25 -6.50 10.14
N PRO A 133 -25.30 -6.41 10.98
CA PRO A 133 -26.21 -7.53 11.17
C PRO A 133 -26.79 -7.94 9.82
N SER A 134 -26.78 -9.24 9.50
CA SER A 134 -27.51 -9.79 8.36
C SER A 134 -29.01 -9.62 8.63
N SER A 135 -29.54 -8.42 8.38
CA SER A 135 -30.93 -8.08 8.65
C SER A 135 -31.89 -8.66 7.61
N SER A 136 -31.41 -9.44 6.64
CA SER A 136 -32.22 -9.96 5.53
C SER A 136 -32.60 -11.44 5.68
N THR A 137 -31.90 -12.26 6.46
CA THR A 137 -32.24 -13.68 6.58
C THR A 137 -33.30 -13.95 7.64
N TRP A 138 -33.24 -13.28 8.80
CA TRP A 138 -34.17 -13.52 9.92
C TRP A 138 -35.50 -12.78 9.77
N MET A 139 -35.47 -11.55 9.24
CA MET A 139 -36.70 -10.76 8.99
C MET A 139 -37.53 -11.38 7.85
N ALA A 140 -36.89 -11.92 6.81
CA ALA A 140 -37.60 -12.64 5.75
C ALA A 140 -38.24 -13.94 6.28
N ALA A 141 -37.56 -14.67 7.16
CA ALA A 141 -38.09 -15.88 7.79
C ALA A 141 -39.28 -15.63 8.76
N LEU A 142 -39.30 -14.47 9.41
CA LEU A 142 -40.39 -14.06 10.31
C LEU A 142 -41.62 -13.49 9.58
N VAL A 143 -41.45 -12.91 8.39
CA VAL A 143 -42.55 -12.33 7.59
C VAL A 143 -43.18 -13.37 6.64
N TRP A 144 -42.45 -14.43 6.29
CA TRP A 144 -42.93 -15.54 5.44
C TRP A 144 -44.27 -16.16 5.90
N PRO A 145 -44.53 -16.40 7.20
CA PRO A 145 -45.80 -16.99 7.64
C PRO A 145 -47.01 -16.04 7.53
N LEU A 146 -46.79 -14.72 7.57
CA LEU A 146 -47.88 -13.72 7.57
C LEU A 146 -48.41 -13.42 6.16
N GLN A 147 -47.65 -13.75 5.12
CA GLN A 147 -48.06 -13.54 3.72
C GLN A 147 -49.01 -14.64 3.19
N LEU A 148 -49.09 -15.79 3.86
CA LEU A 148 -49.94 -16.92 3.44
C LEU A 148 -51.39 -16.85 3.95
N HIS A 149 -51.73 -15.89 4.82
CA HIS A 149 -53.09 -15.74 5.37
C HIS A 149 -53.91 -14.57 4.81
N GLY A 150 -53.37 -13.82 3.83
CA GLY A 150 -54.08 -12.69 3.18
C GLY A 150 -54.67 -12.99 1.80
N ALA A 151 -54.66 -14.25 1.36
CA ALA A 151 -55.11 -14.66 0.03
C ALA A 151 -56.28 -15.67 0.10
N TRP A 152 -57.42 -15.21 0.63
CA TRP A 152 -58.75 -15.80 0.40
C TRP A 152 -59.79 -14.70 0.41
#